data_AF-A0A0D7AVU7-F1
#
_entry.id   AF-A0A0D7AVU7-F1
#
_cell.length_a   1.000
_cell.length_b   1.000
_cell.length_c   1.000
_cell.angle_alpha   90.00
_cell.angle_beta   90.00
_cell.angle_gamma   90.00
#
_symmetry.space_group_name_H-M   'P 1'
#
loop_
_entity.id
_entity.type
_entity.pdbx_description
1 polymer ?
#
loop_
_entity_poly.entity_id
_entity_poly.type
_entity_poly.pdbx_seq_one_letter_code
_entity_poly.pdbx_strand_id
1 'polypeptide(L)'
;MIKALLRSQQSSYTIRSETEITSKARTNAEGPDVPESGEPIEGGPKTAETPPEDIASRDLLSAVKISPDLTGSQRALMEEVISRNTKAFGLDGRLGQYDDKVVIKMKPEAKPISLPPFPLSPANRSVMDKQIDSWLSLGVIEPSTSPWGAPAFITYRNEK
;
A
#
# COMPACT_ATOMS: atom_id res chain seq x y z
N MET A 1 31.50 -13.09 44.79
CA MET A 1 30.26 -13.41 44.07
C MET A 1 29.27 -12.26 44.28
N ILE A 2 29.42 -11.12 43.58
CA ILE A 2 28.45 -10.00 43.57
C ILE A 2 28.58 -9.32 42.20
N LYS A 3 27.58 -9.49 41.33
CA LYS A 3 27.44 -8.73 40.06
C LYS A 3 26.46 -7.58 40.31
N ALA A 4 26.97 -6.35 40.21
CA ALA A 4 26.17 -5.16 39.98
C ALA A 4 26.38 -4.70 38.52
N LEU A 5 25.50 -3.80 38.05
CA LEU A 5 25.42 -3.15 36.73
C LEU A 5 24.90 -4.04 35.59
N LEU A 6 23.96 -3.65 34.72
CA LEU A 6 23.29 -2.37 34.43
C LEU A 6 21.95 -2.74 33.77
N ARG A 7 20.81 -2.25 34.28
CA ARG A 7 19.54 -2.29 33.53
C ARG A 7 19.64 -1.27 32.39
N SER A 8 19.64 -1.71 31.14
CA SER A 8 19.39 -0.81 30.01
C SER A 8 17.93 -0.36 30.07
N GLN A 9 17.69 0.91 30.36
CA GLN A 9 16.42 1.52 30.01
C GLN A 9 16.40 1.71 28.49
N GLN A 10 15.73 0.82 27.77
CA GLN A 10 15.26 1.14 26.43
C GLN A 10 14.03 2.04 26.60
N SER A 11 14.22 3.33 26.32
CA SER A 11 13.10 4.26 26.14
C SER A 11 12.34 3.85 24.89
N SER A 12 11.26 3.10 25.07
CA SER A 12 10.29 2.81 24.02
C SER A 12 9.55 4.10 23.70
N TYR A 13 9.97 4.78 22.64
CA TYR A 13 9.19 5.89 22.09
C TYR A 13 7.98 5.31 21.36
N THR A 14 6.82 5.36 22.00
CA THR A 14 5.55 5.18 21.29
C THR A 14 5.34 6.41 20.41
N ILE A 15 5.60 6.27 19.11
CA ILE A 15 5.17 7.27 18.13
C ILE A 15 3.64 7.14 18.04
N ARG A 16 2.92 8.03 18.74
CA ARG A 16 1.51 8.26 18.48
C ARG A 16 1.41 9.15 17.25
N SER A 17 1.05 8.57 16.11
CA SER A 17 0.53 9.33 14.99
C SER A 17 -0.92 9.71 15.29
N GLU A 18 -1.16 10.94 15.72
CA GLU A 18 -2.50 11.51 15.75
C GLU A 18 -2.78 12.06 14.35
N THR A 19 -3.65 11.37 13.60
CA THR A 19 -4.21 11.92 12.37
C THR A 19 -5.45 12.72 12.74
N GLU A 20 -5.41 14.04 12.57
CA GLU A 20 -6.64 14.83 12.55
C GLU A 20 -7.51 14.30 11.41
N ILE A 21 -8.69 13.80 11.75
CA ILE A 21 -9.66 13.34 10.77
C ILE A 21 -10.04 14.55 9.94
N THR A 22 -9.51 14.64 8.72
CA THR A 22 -9.85 15.70 7.78
C THR A 22 -11.36 15.75 7.61
N SER A 23 -11.91 16.95 7.38
CA SER A 23 -13.35 17.20 7.33
C SER A 23 -14.12 16.17 6.49
N LYS A 24 -13.53 15.65 5.41
CA LYS A 24 -14.14 14.63 4.55
C LYS A 24 -14.40 13.30 5.24
N ALA A 25 -13.46 12.79 6.04
CA ALA A 25 -13.64 11.51 6.74
C ALA A 25 -14.68 11.65 7.88
N ARG A 26 -14.77 12.82 8.53
CA ARG A 26 -15.85 13.15 9.46
C ARG A 26 -17.20 13.29 8.75
N THR A 27 -17.26 14.02 7.64
CA THR A 27 -18.49 14.21 6.84
C THR A 27 -19.01 12.88 6.29
N ASN A 28 -18.13 11.98 5.83
CA ASN A 28 -18.53 10.65 5.37
C ASN A 28 -19.04 9.77 6.52
N ALA A 29 -18.56 9.95 7.75
CA ALA A 29 -18.96 9.18 8.93
C ALA A 29 -20.24 9.70 9.61
N GLU A 30 -20.46 11.01 9.63
CA GLU A 30 -21.56 11.64 10.40
C GLU A 30 -22.60 12.35 9.52
N GLY A 31 -22.30 12.59 8.24
CA GLY A 31 -23.19 13.26 7.30
C GLY A 31 -24.28 12.35 6.72
N PRO A 32 -25.38 12.94 6.19
CA PRO A 32 -26.39 12.20 5.44
C PRO A 32 -25.76 11.51 4.23
N ASP A 33 -26.28 10.33 3.85
CA ASP A 33 -25.83 9.64 2.64
C ASP A 33 -26.21 10.49 1.43
N VAL A 34 -25.23 11.19 0.87
CA VAL A 34 -25.43 12.02 -0.33
C VAL A 34 -25.45 11.08 -1.54
N PRO A 35 -26.56 11.00 -2.29
CA PRO A 35 -26.68 10.09 -3.44
C PRO A 35 -25.88 10.53 -4.67
N GLU A 36 -25.27 11.72 -4.64
CA GLU A 36 -24.54 12.28 -5.77
C GLU A 36 -23.04 12.35 -5.50
N SER A 37 -22.28 11.71 -6.37
CA SER A 37 -20.84 11.92 -6.49
C SER A 37 -20.64 13.37 -6.94
N GLY A 38 -20.23 14.25 -6.02
CA GLY A 38 -19.80 15.61 -6.41
C GLY A 38 -18.63 15.56 -7.39
N GLU A 39 -18.29 16.71 -8.00
CA GLU A 39 -17.18 16.78 -8.94
C GLU A 39 -15.88 16.19 -8.33
N PRO A 40 -15.11 15.40 -9.09
CA PRO A 40 -13.87 14.83 -8.61
C PRO A 40 -12.97 15.94 -8.08
N ILE A 41 -12.50 15.80 -6.83
CA ILE A 41 -11.47 16.70 -6.32
C ILE A 41 -10.22 16.57 -7.19
N GLU A 42 -9.83 17.67 -7.83
CA GLU A 42 -8.56 17.77 -8.52
C GLU A 42 -7.43 17.78 -7.49
N GLY A 43 -6.60 16.74 -7.49
CA GLY A 43 -5.47 16.61 -6.58
C GLY A 43 -5.67 15.55 -5.48
N GLY A 44 -5.39 14.31 -5.84
CA GLY A 44 -4.93 13.24 -4.96
C GLY A 44 -3.75 12.53 -5.65
N PRO A 45 -2.96 11.68 -4.97
CA PRO A 45 -2.01 10.83 -5.67
C PRO A 45 -2.77 10.11 -6.79
N LYS A 46 -2.31 10.22 -8.03
CA LYS A 46 -2.90 9.50 -9.17
C LYS A 46 -2.70 8.02 -8.91
N THR A 47 -3.66 7.38 -8.26
CA THR A 47 -3.73 5.93 -8.03
C THR A 47 -3.90 5.14 -9.33
N ALA A 48 -3.94 5.83 -10.48
CA ALA A 48 -3.89 5.27 -11.83
C ALA A 48 -2.45 5.03 -12.35
N GLU A 49 -1.42 5.21 -11.52
CA GLU A 49 -0.08 4.76 -11.87
C GLU A 49 -0.02 3.23 -11.73
N THR A 50 0.05 2.54 -12.87
CA THR A 50 0.44 1.12 -12.90
C THR A 50 1.73 0.94 -12.11
N PRO A 51 1.84 -0.07 -11.22
CA PRO A 51 3.09 -0.36 -10.55
C PRO A 51 4.20 -0.44 -11.60
N PRO A 52 5.33 0.26 -11.41
CA PRO A 52 6.47 0.11 -12.30
C PRO A 52 6.84 -1.37 -12.42
N GLU A 53 7.44 -1.76 -13.54
CA GLU A 53 8.02 -3.09 -13.66
C GLU A 53 8.90 -3.34 -12.45
N ASP A 54 8.63 -4.47 -11.81
CA ASP A 54 9.27 -4.82 -10.58
C ASP A 54 10.77 -5.02 -10.81
N ILE A 55 11.58 -4.37 -9.97
CA ILE A 55 13.03 -4.41 -10.09
C ILE A 55 13.51 -5.62 -9.32
N ALA A 56 14.18 -6.55 -10.01
CA ALA A 56 14.77 -7.71 -9.37
C ALA A 56 15.88 -7.27 -8.39
N SER A 57 16.00 -7.94 -7.25
CA SER A 57 16.99 -7.59 -6.22
C SER A 57 18.44 -7.55 -6.73
N ARG A 58 18.75 -8.36 -7.75
CA ARG A 58 20.07 -8.40 -8.40
C ARG A 58 20.42 -7.10 -9.14
N ASP A 59 19.41 -6.34 -9.56
CA ASP A 59 19.54 -5.14 -10.40
C ASP A 59 19.45 -3.85 -9.55
N LEU A 60 19.38 -3.96 -8.22
CA LEU A 60 19.22 -2.84 -7.29
C LEU A 60 20.28 -1.74 -7.48
N LEU A 61 21.56 -2.11 -7.51
CA LEU A 61 22.65 -1.12 -7.60
C LEU A 61 22.68 -0.40 -8.95
N SER A 62 22.27 -1.06 -10.03
CA SER A 62 22.13 -0.44 -11.36
C SER A 62 20.89 0.44 -11.47
N ALA A 63 19.81 0.11 -10.73
CA ALA A 63 18.58 0.87 -10.74
C ALA A 63 18.68 2.18 -9.93
N VAL A 64 19.49 2.18 -8.87
CA VAL A 64 19.65 3.36 -8.00
C VAL A 64 20.58 4.37 -8.66
N LYS A 65 20.09 5.61 -8.80
CA LYS A 65 20.90 6.74 -9.25
C LYS A 65 21.82 7.23 -8.13
N ILE A 66 23.09 6.86 -8.20
CA ILE A 66 24.15 7.34 -7.30
C ILE A 66 24.87 8.53 -7.95
N SER A 67 25.03 9.64 -7.22
CA SER A 67 25.68 10.85 -7.73
C SER A 67 27.05 10.56 -8.36
N PRO A 68 27.36 11.13 -9.54
CA PRO A 68 28.66 10.97 -10.17
C PRO A 68 29.80 11.66 -9.41
N ASP A 69 29.48 12.65 -8.56
CA ASP A 69 30.47 13.47 -7.85
C ASP A 69 31.12 12.77 -6.65
N LEU A 70 30.67 11.55 -6.33
CA LEU A 70 31.25 10.76 -5.24
C LEU A 70 32.63 10.22 -5.62
N THR A 71 33.58 10.32 -4.70
CA THR A 71 34.85 9.62 -4.81
C THR A 71 34.64 8.10 -4.80
N GLY A 72 35.60 7.32 -5.30
CA GLY A 72 35.49 5.86 -5.31
C GLY A 72 35.22 5.26 -3.92
N SER A 73 35.83 5.81 -2.87
CA SER A 73 35.58 5.36 -1.49
C SER A 73 34.19 5.73 -0.98
N GLN A 74 33.70 6.93 -1.30
CA GLN A 74 32.34 7.35 -0.93
C GLN A 74 31.26 6.54 -1.65
N ARG A 75 31.49 6.24 -2.93
CA ARG A 75 30.61 5.37 -3.72
C ARG A 75 30.52 3.97 -3.11
N ALA A 76 31.66 3.37 -2.78
CA ALA A 76 31.68 2.04 -2.16
C ALA A 76 30.90 2.01 -0.83
N LEU A 77 31.04 3.03 0.02
CA LEU A 77 30.27 3.16 1.27
C LEU A 77 28.77 3.28 1.00
N MET A 78 28.38 4.05 -0.03
CA MET A 78 26.98 4.19 -0.41
C MET A 78 26.39 2.85 -0.91
N GLU A 79 27.11 2.15 -1.79
CA GLU A 79 26.71 0.83 -2.30
C GLU A 79 26.57 -0.20 -1.18
N GLU A 80 27.46 -0.15 -0.18
CA GLU A 80 27.36 -0.99 1.01
C GLU A 80 26.09 -0.70 1.81
N VAL A 81 25.76 0.58 2.05
CA VAL A 81 24.54 0.97 2.77
C VAL A 81 23.29 0.54 2.02
N ILE A 82 23.24 0.74 0.70
CA ILE A 82 22.11 0.32 -0.15
C ILE A 82 21.94 -1.20 -0.07
N SER A 83 23.02 -1.96 -0.23
CA SER A 83 23.01 -3.43 -0.19
C SER A 83 22.65 -3.98 1.20
N ARG A 84 23.07 -3.30 2.27
CA ARG A 84 22.68 -3.68 3.64
C ARG A 84 21.18 -3.46 3.88
N ASN A 85 20.58 -2.47 3.23
CA ASN A 85 19.20 -2.05 3.41
C ASN A 85 18.29 -2.45 2.24
N THR A 86 18.60 -3.54 1.52
CA THR A 86 17.79 -4.05 0.39
C THR A 86 16.30 -4.18 0.73
N LYS A 87 15.97 -4.51 1.98
CA LYS A 87 14.57 -4.67 2.42
C LYS A 87 13.74 -3.37 2.39
N ALA A 88 14.39 -2.20 2.42
CA ALA A 88 13.74 -0.90 2.36
C ALA A 88 13.24 -0.53 0.94
N PHE A 89 13.66 -1.27 -0.08
CA PHE A 89 13.23 -1.09 -1.46
C PHE A 89 12.13 -2.10 -1.82
N GLY A 90 11.18 -1.69 -2.67
CA GLY A 90 10.18 -2.58 -3.26
C GLY A 90 10.80 -3.34 -4.43
N LEU A 91 11.35 -4.52 -4.13
CA LEU A 91 12.03 -5.40 -5.09
C LEU A 91 11.33 -6.75 -5.11
N ASP A 92 11.47 -7.47 -6.22
CA ASP A 92 10.92 -8.81 -6.43
C ASP A 92 9.39 -8.91 -6.17
N GLY A 93 8.67 -7.82 -6.35
CA GLY A 93 7.21 -7.71 -6.26
C GLY A 93 6.74 -7.66 -4.82
N ARG A 94 7.69 -7.57 -3.89
CA ARG A 94 7.44 -7.63 -2.46
C ARG A 94 6.76 -6.36 -1.98
N LEU A 95 5.60 -6.54 -1.36
CA LEU A 95 4.90 -5.48 -0.66
C LEU A 95 5.45 -5.29 0.76
N GLY A 96 5.34 -4.07 1.26
CA GLY A 96 5.59 -3.77 2.66
C GLY A 96 4.48 -4.37 3.53
N GLN A 97 4.84 -4.85 4.72
CA GLN A 97 3.90 -5.37 5.70
C GLN A 97 4.09 -4.65 7.03
N TYR A 98 2.99 -4.19 7.62
CA TYR A 98 2.93 -3.65 8.97
C TYR A 98 1.93 -4.49 9.76
N ASP A 99 2.38 -5.08 10.87
CA ASP A 99 1.60 -6.02 11.67
C ASP A 99 0.69 -5.24 12.62
N ASP A 100 -0.43 -4.74 12.09
CA ASP A 100 -1.46 -4.07 12.87
C ASP A 100 -2.83 -4.25 12.21
N LYS A 101 -3.88 -4.12 13.02
CA LYS A 101 -5.27 -4.30 12.58
C LYS A 101 -6.01 -2.98 12.68
N VAL A 102 -6.52 -2.53 11.53
CA VAL A 102 -7.33 -1.32 11.45
C VAL A 102 -8.81 -1.69 11.58
N VAL A 103 -9.52 -1.06 12.53
CA VAL A 103 -10.97 -1.20 12.69
C VAL A 103 -11.69 -0.08 11.95
N ILE A 104 -12.50 -0.43 10.96
CA ILE A 104 -13.35 0.52 10.24
C ILE A 104 -14.63 0.73 11.04
N LYS A 105 -14.86 1.96 11.53
CA LYS A 105 -16.08 2.33 12.25
C LYS A 105 -17.22 2.56 11.26
N MET A 106 -18.33 1.87 11.48
CA MET A 106 -19.55 2.01 10.67
C MET A 106 -20.49 3.06 11.28
N LYS A 107 -21.34 3.66 10.44
CA LYS A 107 -22.46 4.48 10.91
C LYS A 107 -23.42 3.64 11.77
N PRO A 108 -24.09 4.23 12.78
CA PRO A 108 -25.22 3.59 13.44
C PRO A 108 -26.26 3.13 12.39
N GLU A 109 -26.80 1.92 12.55
CA GLU A 109 -27.80 1.32 11.64
C GLU A 109 -27.33 0.98 10.21
N ALA A 110 -26.01 0.99 9.92
CA ALA A 110 -25.49 0.59 8.62
C ALA A 110 -25.86 -0.87 8.28
N LYS A 111 -26.50 -1.07 7.13
CA LYS A 111 -26.91 -2.40 6.64
C LYS A 111 -26.00 -2.87 5.50
N PRO A 112 -25.71 -4.17 5.40
CA PRO A 112 -24.93 -4.71 4.29
C PRO A 112 -25.55 -4.46 2.92
N ILE A 113 -24.70 -4.18 1.95
CA ILE A 113 -25.06 -4.02 0.53
C ILE A 113 -24.18 -4.94 -0.29
N SER A 114 -24.81 -5.75 -1.15
CA SER A 114 -24.11 -6.63 -2.10
C SER A 114 -24.65 -6.42 -3.50
N LEU A 115 -23.80 -5.88 -4.38
CA LEU A 115 -24.12 -5.63 -5.78
C LEU A 115 -23.53 -6.73 -6.68
N PRO A 116 -24.20 -7.10 -7.79
CA PRO A 116 -23.68 -8.10 -8.72
C PRO A 116 -22.43 -7.57 -9.47
N PRO A 117 -21.48 -8.45 -9.84
CA PRO A 117 -20.33 -8.06 -10.67
C PRO A 117 -20.77 -7.54 -12.04
N PHE A 118 -19.99 -6.60 -12.61
CA PHE A 118 -20.22 -6.16 -13.98
C PHE A 118 -19.89 -7.26 -15.00
N PRO A 119 -20.62 -7.34 -16.12
CA PRO A 119 -20.29 -8.26 -17.20
C PRO A 119 -18.93 -7.88 -17.81
N LEU A 120 -18.06 -8.86 -17.97
CA LEU A 120 -16.73 -8.70 -18.55
C LEU A 120 -16.58 -9.54 -19.81
N SER A 121 -15.88 -9.00 -20.80
CA SER A 121 -15.45 -9.79 -21.97
C SER A 121 -14.44 -10.88 -21.53
N PRO A 122 -14.27 -11.96 -22.31
CA PRO A 122 -13.29 -13.00 -22.00
C PRO A 122 -11.85 -12.46 -21.84
N ALA A 123 -11.47 -11.47 -22.66
CA ALA A 123 -10.15 -10.83 -22.58
C ALA A 123 -9.99 -10.05 -21.26
N ASN A 124 -10.98 -9.25 -20.89
CA ASN A 124 -10.97 -8.50 -19.63
C ASN A 124 -10.95 -9.43 -18.42
N ARG A 125 -11.71 -10.53 -18.48
CA ARG A 125 -11.72 -11.54 -17.42
C ARG A 125 -10.34 -12.15 -17.21
N SER A 126 -9.63 -12.50 -18.29
CA SER A 126 -8.26 -13.03 -18.20
C SER A 126 -7.29 -12.06 -17.51
N VAL A 127 -7.42 -10.75 -17.75
CA VAL A 127 -6.61 -9.73 -17.06
C VAL A 127 -6.96 -9.65 -15.57
N MET A 128 -8.26 -9.64 -15.25
CA MET A 128 -8.73 -9.61 -13.86
C MET A 128 -8.28 -10.84 -13.08
N ASP A 129 -8.39 -12.04 -13.66
CA ASP A 129 -8.00 -13.30 -13.03
C ASP A 129 -6.51 -13.29 -12.68
N LYS A 130 -5.63 -12.85 -13.61
CA LYS A 130 -4.18 -12.71 -13.33
C LYS A 130 -3.88 -11.77 -12.17
N GLN A 131 -4.62 -10.66 -12.06
CA GLN A 131 -4.43 -9.70 -10.97
C GLN A 131 -4.88 -10.29 -9.63
N ILE A 132 -6.01 -11.02 -9.62
CA ILE A 132 -6.52 -11.72 -8.45
C ILE A 132 -5.50 -12.77 -7.99
N ASP A 133 -4.97 -13.59 -8.90
CA ASP A 133 -3.97 -14.61 -8.57
C ASP A 133 -2.70 -13.99 -7.96
N SER A 134 -2.23 -12.88 -8.53
CA SER A 134 -1.10 -12.13 -7.99
C SER A 134 -1.38 -11.65 -6.56
N TRP A 135 -2.53 -11.02 -6.31
CA TRP A 135 -2.87 -10.52 -4.98
C TRP A 135 -3.13 -11.63 -3.95
N LEU A 136 -3.68 -12.77 -4.37
CA LEU A 136 -3.78 -13.96 -3.52
C LEU A 136 -2.39 -14.47 -3.15
N SER A 137 -1.46 -14.55 -4.12
CA SER A 137 -0.08 -15.00 -3.86
C SER A 137 0.69 -14.07 -2.93
N LEU A 138 0.43 -12.76 -3.00
CA LEU A 138 1.02 -11.73 -2.15
C LEU A 138 0.33 -11.59 -0.79
N GLY A 139 -0.79 -12.29 -0.56
CA GLY A 139 -1.58 -12.19 0.68
C GLY A 139 -2.28 -10.83 0.86
N VAL A 140 -2.50 -10.08 -0.23
CA VAL A 140 -3.22 -8.80 -0.20
C VAL A 140 -4.72 -9.01 -0.03
N ILE A 141 -5.24 -10.09 -0.62
CA ILE A 141 -6.65 -10.50 -0.53
C ILE A 141 -6.74 -11.96 -0.10
N GLU A 142 -7.90 -12.36 0.39
CA GLU A 142 -8.23 -13.74 0.73
C GLU A 142 -9.68 -14.07 0.33
N PRO A 143 -10.00 -15.35 0.09
CA PRO A 143 -11.39 -15.77 -0.10
C PRO A 143 -12.24 -15.45 1.13
N SER A 144 -13.42 -14.86 0.92
CA SER A 144 -14.34 -14.48 1.99
C SER A 144 -15.79 -14.71 1.59
N THR A 145 -16.64 -15.02 2.58
CA THR A 145 -18.09 -15.05 2.44
C THR A 145 -18.66 -13.86 3.22
N SER A 146 -19.06 -12.81 2.51
CA SER A 146 -19.48 -11.54 3.10
C SER A 146 -20.88 -11.15 2.62
N PRO A 147 -21.72 -10.57 3.49
CA PRO A 147 -22.96 -9.91 3.06
C PRO A 147 -22.70 -8.56 2.36
N TRP A 148 -21.45 -8.09 2.36
CA TRP A 148 -20.99 -6.90 1.63
C TRP A 148 -20.31 -7.31 0.33
N GLY A 149 -20.69 -6.67 -0.77
CA GLY A 149 -20.11 -6.93 -2.09
C GLY A 149 -20.17 -5.68 -2.98
N ALA A 150 -19.02 -5.29 -3.53
CA ALA A 150 -18.91 -4.20 -4.49
C ALA A 150 -18.38 -4.73 -5.83
N PRO A 151 -18.89 -4.25 -6.97
CA PRO A 151 -18.44 -4.72 -8.27
C PRO A 151 -17.07 -4.12 -8.61
N ALA A 152 -16.19 -4.93 -9.17
CA ALA A 152 -14.91 -4.48 -9.71
C ALA A 152 -15.03 -4.12 -11.19
N PHE A 153 -14.23 -3.18 -11.66
CA PHE A 153 -14.14 -2.77 -13.05
C PHE A 153 -12.68 -2.61 -13.47
N ILE A 154 -12.43 -2.72 -14.77
CA ILE A 154 -11.09 -2.54 -15.36
C ILE A 154 -10.97 -1.13 -15.89
N THR A 155 -9.83 -0.50 -15.60
CA THR A 155 -9.43 0.79 -16.17
C THR A 155 -8.17 0.61 -16.99
N TYR A 156 -8.03 1.40 -18.05
CA TYR A 156 -6.85 1.43 -18.90
C TYR A 156 -6.08 2.72 -18.65
N ARG A 157 -4.76 2.62 -18.54
CA ARG A 157 -3.88 3.79 -18.51
C ARG A 157 -3.63 4.25 -19.95
N ASN A 158 -3.83 5.53 -20.23
CA ASN A 158 -3.36 6.14 -21.46
C ASN A 158 -1.87 6.44 -21.32
N GLU A 159 -1.06 6.02 -22.28
CA GLU A 159 0.34 6.42 -22.42
C GLU A 159 0.37 7.90 -22.83
N LYS A 160 0.49 8.79 -21.83
CA LYS A 160 0.86 10.19 -22.02
C LYS A 160 2.19 10.45 -21.35
#